data_AF-A0A0Q0SML2-F1
#
_entry.id   AF-A0A0Q0SML2-F1
#
_cell.length_a   1.000
_cell.length_b   1.000
_cell.length_c   1.000
_cell.angle_alpha   90.00
_cell.angle_beta   90.00
_cell.angle_gamma   90.00
#
_symmetry.space_group_name_H-M   'P 1'
#
loop_
_entity.id
_entity.type
_entity.pdbx_description
1 polymer ?
#
loop_
_entity_poly.entity_id
_entity_poly.type
_entity_poly.pdbx_seq_one_letter_code
_entity_poly.pdbx_strand_id
1 'polypeptide(L)'
;MSEFQREERYIVLKLSRLPAREAAYLRAIQKDAIVESVVVEADWPEYDLVWLMLAHRMSGKPVPDFNAVRYADELKHRISEFEDLLQLSLDALCECRALLHAHASSSQCSRSKMHGEIGLARIDRLTDKLRSALPRQL
;
A
#
# COMPACT_ATOMS: atom_id res chain seq x y z
N MET A 1 -32.49 -11.48 14.91
CA MET A 1 -31.08 -11.05 15.10
C MET A 1 -30.98 -9.63 14.59
N SER A 2 -30.34 -8.73 15.32
CA SER A 2 -30.05 -7.38 14.83
C SER A 2 -29.12 -7.44 13.62
N GLU A 3 -29.15 -6.40 12.79
CA GLU A 3 -28.23 -6.24 11.68
C GLU A 3 -26.79 -6.19 12.18
N PHE A 4 -25.88 -6.89 11.51
CA PHE A 4 -24.45 -6.83 11.81
C PHE A 4 -23.90 -5.46 11.37
N GLN A 5 -23.54 -4.62 12.33
CA GLN A 5 -22.97 -3.30 12.06
C GLN A 5 -21.52 -3.25 12.53
N ARG A 6 -20.64 -2.71 11.68
CA ARG A 6 -19.30 -2.29 12.10
C ARG A 6 -19.47 -0.97 12.84
N GLU A 7 -19.20 -0.94 14.13
CA GLU A 7 -19.31 0.29 14.93
C GLU A 7 -17.92 0.81 15.29
N GLU A 8 -17.56 1.99 14.80
CA GLU A 8 -16.31 2.70 15.17
C GLU A 8 -16.45 3.45 16.51
N ARG A 9 -17.28 2.94 17.42
CA ARG A 9 -17.70 3.67 18.64
C ARG A 9 -16.96 3.26 19.91
N TYR A 10 -15.90 2.45 19.79
CA TYR A 10 -15.20 1.89 20.94
C TYR A 10 -13.79 2.46 21.10
N ILE A 11 -13.40 2.69 22.35
CA ILE A 11 -12.02 3.00 22.72
C ILE A 11 -11.39 1.73 23.28
N VAL A 12 -10.32 1.28 22.66
CA VAL A 12 -9.56 0.11 23.13
C VAL A 12 -8.42 0.59 24.01
N LEU A 13 -8.48 0.27 25.30
CA LEU A 13 -7.42 0.59 26.26
C LEU A 13 -6.70 -0.69 26.68
N LYS A 14 -5.40 -0.78 26.38
CA LYS A 14 -4.54 -1.84 26.90
C LYS A 14 -4.30 -1.58 28.39
N LEU A 15 -5.04 -2.27 29.27
CA LEU A 15 -4.94 -2.10 30.73
C LEU A 15 -3.50 -2.28 31.26
N SER A 16 -2.68 -3.09 30.60
CA SER A 16 -1.26 -3.30 30.95
C SER A 16 -0.37 -2.07 30.74
N ARG A 17 -0.84 -1.09 29.95
CA ARG A 17 -0.13 0.18 29.71
C ARG A 17 -0.61 1.31 30.61
N LEU A 18 -1.57 1.05 31.48
CA LEU A 18 -2.09 2.03 32.43
C LEU A 18 -1.46 1.84 33.82
N PRO A 19 -1.22 2.94 34.56
CA PRO A 19 -1.00 2.90 36.00
C PRO A 19 -2.04 2.03 36.72
N ALA A 20 -1.58 1.25 37.72
CA ALA A 20 -2.43 0.28 38.41
C ALA A 20 -3.72 0.87 38.98
N ARG A 21 -3.67 2.13 39.46
CA ARG A 21 -4.83 2.86 39.99
C ARG A 21 -5.90 3.12 38.92
N GLU A 22 -5.49 3.49 37.72
CA GLU A 22 -6.38 3.79 36.59
C GLU A 22 -6.98 2.50 36.01
N ALA A 23 -6.18 1.44 35.89
CA ALA A 23 -6.67 0.13 35.50
C ALA A 23 -7.70 -0.41 36.51
N ALA A 24 -7.48 -0.22 37.81
CA ALA A 24 -8.43 -0.60 38.86
C ALA A 24 -9.72 0.21 38.80
N TYR A 25 -9.62 1.52 38.54
CA TYR A 25 -10.79 2.39 38.35
C TYR A 25 -11.64 1.94 37.15
N LEU A 26 -11.02 1.71 35.98
CA LEU A 26 -11.72 1.25 34.78
C LEU A 26 -12.43 -0.09 34.99
N ARG A 27 -11.78 -1.04 35.68
CA ARG A 27 -12.41 -2.32 36.05
C ARG A 27 -13.62 -2.14 36.97
N ALA A 28 -13.59 -1.16 37.87
CA ALA A 28 -14.68 -0.90 38.79
C ALA A 28 -15.93 -0.34 38.08
N ILE A 29 -15.74 0.50 37.07
CA ILE A 29 -16.84 1.14 36.34
C ILE A 29 -17.32 0.34 35.11
N GLN A 30 -16.60 -0.71 34.69
CA GLN A 30 -16.95 -1.43 33.45
C GLN A 30 -18.30 -2.15 33.50
N LYS A 31 -18.83 -2.45 34.70
CA LYS A 31 -19.99 -3.35 34.88
C LYS A 31 -21.22 -2.97 34.05
N ASP A 32 -21.44 -1.68 33.85
CA ASP A 32 -22.62 -1.17 33.13
C ASP A 32 -22.38 -0.99 31.62
N ALA A 33 -21.15 -1.24 31.14
CA ALA A 33 -20.74 -1.03 29.76
C ALA A 33 -20.24 -2.31 29.06
N ILE A 34 -20.43 -3.49 29.67
CA ILE A 34 -20.02 -4.76 29.06
C ILE A 34 -21.01 -5.12 27.96
N VAL A 35 -20.52 -5.20 26.73
CA VAL A 35 -21.25 -5.72 25.58
C VAL A 35 -20.40 -6.85 24.98
N GLU A 36 -21.05 -7.95 24.60
CA GLU A 36 -20.40 -9.00 23.81
C GLU A 36 -19.97 -8.41 22.47
N SER A 37 -18.66 -8.25 22.29
CA SER A 37 -18.09 -7.65 21.09
C SER A 37 -16.78 -8.36 20.73
N VAL A 38 -16.49 -8.36 19.43
CA VAL A 38 -15.19 -8.75 18.90
C VAL A 38 -14.49 -7.47 18.50
N VAL A 39 -13.32 -7.24 19.08
CA VAL A 39 -12.47 -6.09 18.76
C VAL A 39 -11.31 -6.59 17.92
N VAL A 40 -11.11 -5.96 16.78
CA VAL A 40 -10.04 -6.27 15.83
C VAL A 40 -9.29 -4.96 15.61
N GLU A 41 -7.98 -4.92 15.90
CA GLU A 41 -7.16 -3.73 15.66
C GLU A 41 -7.01 -3.52 14.15
N ALA A 42 -7.18 -2.29 13.65
CA ALA A 42 -7.10 -1.96 12.22
C ALA A 42 -5.72 -2.25 11.61
N ASP A 43 -4.67 -2.09 12.42
CA ASP A 43 -3.28 -2.34 12.00
C ASP A 43 -2.93 -3.84 12.00
N TRP A 44 -3.86 -4.72 12.40
CA TRP A 44 -3.62 -6.14 12.38
C TRP A 44 -3.75 -6.67 10.95
N PRO A 45 -2.79 -7.47 10.42
CA PRO A 45 -2.82 -7.92 9.03
C PRO A 45 -4.10 -8.67 8.65
N GLU A 46 -4.73 -9.34 9.61
CA GLU A 46 -5.95 -10.10 9.43
C GLU A 46 -7.24 -9.28 9.63
N TYR A 47 -7.16 -7.97 9.83
CA TYR A 47 -8.31 -7.11 10.12
C TYR A 47 -9.46 -7.32 9.13
N ASP A 48 -9.19 -7.18 7.83
CA ASP A 48 -10.21 -7.32 6.79
C ASP A 48 -10.73 -8.76 6.67
N LEU A 49 -9.85 -9.76 6.88
CA LEU A 49 -10.21 -11.17 6.83
C LEU A 49 -11.20 -11.54 7.94
N VAL A 50 -10.97 -11.05 9.16
CA VAL A 50 -11.88 -11.29 10.28
C VAL A 50 -13.25 -10.68 10.01
N TRP A 51 -13.31 -9.45 9.50
CA TRP A 51 -14.58 -8.83 9.16
C TRP A 51 -15.32 -9.55 8.03
N LEU A 52 -14.61 -10.04 7.02
CA LEU A 52 -15.19 -10.85 5.94
C LEU A 52 -15.78 -12.16 6.50
N MET A 53 -15.05 -12.85 7.36
CA MET A 53 -15.51 -14.06 8.03
C MET A 53 -16.79 -13.82 8.83
N LEU A 54 -16.83 -12.76 9.64
CA LEU A 54 -17.99 -12.41 10.44
C LEU A 54 -19.21 -12.08 9.56
N ALA A 55 -19.01 -11.34 8.48
CA ALA A 55 -20.08 -11.04 7.52
C ALA A 55 -20.64 -12.30 6.85
N HIS A 56 -19.78 -13.25 6.46
CA HIS A 56 -20.20 -14.55 5.91
C HIS A 56 -21.00 -15.36 6.95
N ARG A 57 -20.50 -15.44 8.18
CA ARG A 57 -21.18 -16.15 9.27
C ARG A 57 -22.56 -15.56 9.55
N MET A 58 -22.67 -14.23 9.65
CA MET A 58 -23.94 -13.54 9.91
C MET A 58 -24.94 -13.66 8.76
N SER A 59 -24.45 -13.83 7.53
CA SER A 59 -25.28 -14.08 6.34
C SER A 59 -25.58 -15.56 6.08
N GLY A 60 -25.15 -16.47 6.96
CA GLY A 60 -25.33 -17.92 6.81
C GLY A 60 -24.57 -18.53 5.64
N LYS A 61 -23.58 -17.81 5.10
CA LYS A 61 -22.73 -18.27 3.99
C LYS A 61 -21.54 -19.06 4.52
N PRO A 62 -20.99 -20.01 3.73
CA PRO A 62 -19.73 -20.64 4.08
C PRO A 62 -18.63 -19.59 4.21
N VAL A 63 -17.74 -19.80 5.18
CA VAL A 63 -16.56 -18.96 5.37
C VAL A 63 -15.64 -19.15 4.16
N PRO A 64 -15.16 -18.05 3.54
CA PRO A 64 -14.27 -18.14 2.38
C PRO A 64 -12.93 -18.80 2.75
N ASP A 65 -12.27 -19.43 1.78
CA ASP A 65 -10.93 -19.97 1.97
C ASP A 65 -9.93 -18.84 2.16
N PHE A 66 -9.42 -18.70 3.39
CA PHE A 66 -8.48 -17.64 3.75
C PHE A 66 -7.16 -17.70 2.98
N ASN A 67 -6.73 -18.89 2.53
CA ASN A 67 -5.53 -18.99 1.71
C ASN A 67 -5.75 -18.34 0.35
N ALA A 68 -6.94 -18.54 -0.23
CA ALA A 68 -7.32 -17.92 -1.50
C ALA A 68 -7.42 -16.39 -1.36
N VAL A 69 -7.98 -15.89 -0.26
CA VAL A 69 -8.06 -14.43 -0.01
C VAL A 69 -6.66 -13.84 0.16
N ARG A 70 -5.80 -14.47 0.98
CA ARG A 70 -4.42 -14.00 1.18
C ARG A 70 -3.64 -13.97 -0.14
N TYR A 71 -3.77 -15.03 -0.94
CA TYR A 71 -3.14 -15.10 -2.25
C TYR A 71 -3.65 -14.02 -3.21
N ALA A 72 -4.95 -13.71 -3.17
CA ALA A 72 -5.51 -12.62 -3.97
C ALA A 72 -4.94 -11.26 -3.56
N ASP A 73 -4.74 -11.01 -2.26
CA ASP A 73 -4.16 -9.76 -1.77
C ASP A 73 -2.67 -9.64 -2.10
N GLU A 74 -1.91 -10.73 -1.99
CA GLU A 74 -0.52 -10.81 -2.46
C GLU A 74 -0.42 -10.50 -3.97
N LEU A 75 -1.34 -11.03 -4.79
CA LEU A 75 -1.38 -10.73 -6.22
C LEU A 75 -1.73 -9.26 -6.50
N LYS A 76 -2.69 -8.68 -5.79
CA LYS A 76 -3.02 -7.25 -5.92
C LYS A 76 -1.81 -6.38 -5.61
N HIS A 77 -1.08 -6.69 -4.54
CA HIS A 77 0.12 -5.95 -4.17
C HIS A 77 1.16 -5.99 -5.28
N ARG A 78 1.43 -7.18 -5.83
CA ARG A 78 2.38 -7.36 -6.94
C ARG A 78 1.95 -6.62 -8.22
N ILE A 79 0.64 -6.59 -8.51
CA ILE A 79 0.10 -5.82 -9.64
C ILE A 79 0.34 -4.34 -9.42
N SER A 80 0.06 -3.82 -8.23
CA SER A 80 0.29 -2.41 -7.88
C SER A 80 1.77 -2.02 -8.01
N GLU A 81 2.68 -2.86 -7.50
CA GLU A 81 4.14 -2.63 -7.66
C GLU A 81 4.54 -2.58 -9.14
N PHE A 82 3.92 -3.42 -9.98
CA PHE A 82 4.19 -3.43 -11.41
C PHE A 82 3.62 -2.19 -12.11
N GLU A 83 2.45 -1.73 -11.72
CA GLU A 83 1.84 -0.48 -12.21
C GLU A 83 2.74 0.73 -11.90
N ASP A 84 3.30 0.79 -10.68
CA ASP A 84 4.25 1.84 -10.29
C ASP A 84 5.52 1.81 -11.16
N LEU A 85 6.07 0.63 -11.44
CA LEU A 85 7.24 0.45 -12.31
C LEU A 85 6.95 0.86 -13.76
N LEU A 86 5.76 0.54 -14.27
CA LEU A 86 5.33 0.97 -15.60
C LEU A 86 5.22 2.49 -15.68
N GLN A 87 4.65 3.13 -14.65
CA GLN A 87 4.54 4.58 -14.59
C GLN A 87 5.92 5.25 -14.59
N LEU A 88 6.85 4.77 -13.76
CA LEU A 88 8.24 5.23 -13.75
C LEU A 88 8.92 5.10 -15.13
N SER A 89 8.67 4.00 -15.83
CA SER A 89 9.24 3.75 -17.16
C SER A 89 8.66 4.70 -18.20
N LEU A 90 7.36 4.95 -18.15
CA LEU A 90 6.68 5.91 -19.02
C LEU A 90 7.21 7.33 -18.80
N ASP A 91 7.40 7.75 -17.54
CA ASP A 91 7.93 9.06 -17.20
C ASP A 91 9.36 9.24 -17.75
N ALA A 92 10.22 8.22 -17.58
CA ALA A 92 11.58 8.23 -18.14
C ALA A 92 11.59 8.31 -19.68
N LEU A 93 10.68 7.61 -20.37
CA LEU A 93 10.55 7.70 -21.82
C LEU A 93 10.07 9.09 -22.27
N CYS A 94 9.14 9.69 -21.53
CA CYS A 94 8.68 11.07 -21.76
C CYS A 94 9.84 12.07 -21.63
N GLU A 95 10.69 11.93 -20.61
CA GLU A 95 11.89 12.75 -20.44
C GLU A 95 12.87 12.57 -21.60
N CYS A 96 13.19 11.33 -21.98
CA CYS A 96 14.06 11.04 -23.11
C CYS A 96 13.53 11.65 -24.42
N ARG A 97 12.22 11.55 -24.66
CA ARG A 97 11.56 12.16 -25.81
C ARG A 97 11.69 13.69 -25.78
N ALA A 98 11.48 14.33 -24.63
CA ALA A 98 11.63 15.78 -24.49
C ALA A 98 13.07 16.24 -24.79
N LEU A 99 14.07 15.49 -24.32
CA LEU A 99 15.49 15.75 -24.59
C LEU A 99 15.82 15.62 -26.09
N LEU A 100 15.31 14.58 -26.76
CA LEU A 100 15.50 14.39 -28.20
C LEU A 100 14.87 15.54 -29.01
N HIS A 101 13.67 15.98 -28.65
CA HIS A 101 13.04 17.15 -29.28
C HIS A 101 13.84 18.43 -29.07
N ALA A 102 14.31 18.69 -27.84
CA ALA A 102 15.16 19.84 -27.55
C ALA A 102 16.48 19.82 -28.36
N HIS A 103 17.10 18.65 -28.52
CA HIS A 103 18.27 18.48 -29.37
C HIS A 103 17.96 18.75 -30.85
N ALA A 104 16.85 18.21 -31.37
CA ALA A 104 16.43 18.44 -32.75
C ALA A 104 16.22 19.93 -33.04
N SER A 105 15.56 20.67 -32.14
CA SER A 105 15.36 22.12 -32.25
C SER A 105 16.66 22.92 -32.12
N SER A 106 17.62 22.48 -31.29
CA SER A 106 18.93 23.14 -31.17
C SER A 106 19.85 22.91 -32.39
N SER A 107 19.71 21.75 -33.06
CA SER A 107 20.52 21.37 -34.21
C SER A 107 20.22 22.19 -35.48
N GLN A 108 19.03 22.80 -35.57
CA GLN A 108 18.69 23.79 -36.60
C GLN A 108 19.28 25.19 -36.33
N CYS A 109 19.80 25.46 -35.13
CA CYS A 109 20.22 26.79 -34.72
C CYS A 109 21.75 27.01 -34.71
N SER A 110 22.61 25.98 -34.61
CA SER A 110 24.07 26.19 -34.68
C SER A 110 24.87 24.94 -35.04
N ARG A 111 25.57 24.97 -36.19
CA ARG A 111 26.74 24.13 -36.46
C ARG A 111 27.87 24.54 -35.49
N SER A 112 28.00 23.88 -34.34
CA SER A 112 29.23 23.93 -33.55
C SER A 112 29.44 22.59 -32.83
N LYS A 113 30.60 22.00 -33.10
CA LYS A 113 31.08 20.70 -32.64
C LYS A 113 31.40 20.74 -31.14
N MET A 114 30.43 20.55 -30.24
CA MET A 114 30.76 20.27 -28.82
C MET A 114 29.62 19.70 -27.94
N HIS A 115 28.60 19.01 -28.49
CA HIS A 115 27.43 18.57 -27.69
C HIS A 115 27.09 17.08 -27.71
N GLY A 116 27.89 16.22 -28.38
CA GLY A 116 27.61 14.78 -28.45
C GLY A 116 27.78 14.01 -27.13
N GLU A 117 28.64 14.47 -26.22
CA GLU A 117 29.01 13.71 -25.01
C GLU A 117 28.06 13.93 -23.82
N ILE A 118 27.37 15.07 -23.76
CA ILE A 118 26.50 15.43 -22.62
C ILE A 118 25.16 14.67 -22.68
N GLY A 119 24.66 14.36 -23.88
CA GLY A 119 23.41 13.63 -24.08
C GLY A 119 23.50 12.16 -23.68
N LEU A 120 24.58 11.47 -24.08
CA LEU A 120 24.79 10.04 -23.81
C LEU A 120 24.98 9.77 -22.32
N ALA A 121 25.80 10.57 -21.63
CA ALA A 121 26.03 10.44 -20.19
C ALA A 121 24.76 10.65 -19.34
N ARG A 122 23.73 11.31 -19.87
CA ARG A 122 22.45 11.55 -19.19
C ARG A 122 21.46 10.41 -19.45
N ILE A 123 21.50 9.82 -20.64
CA ILE A 123 20.75 8.61 -20.99
C ILE A 123 21.27 7.40 -20.20
N ASP A 124 22.58 7.26 -20.05
CA ASP A 124 23.18 6.18 -19.25
C ASP A 124 22.73 6.25 -17.78
N ARG A 125 22.65 7.45 -17.19
CA ARG A 125 22.14 7.62 -15.81
C ARG A 125 20.67 7.25 -15.66
N LEU A 126 19.83 7.52 -16.66
CA LEU A 126 18.41 7.11 -16.64
C LEU A 126 18.29 5.60 -16.79
N THR A 127 19.13 5.00 -17.64
CA THR A 127 19.21 3.55 -17.85
C THR A 127 19.68 2.81 -16.59
N ASP A 128 20.65 3.37 -15.86
CA ASP A 128 21.12 2.82 -14.60
C ASP A 128 20.09 2.95 -13.47
N LYS A 129 19.33 4.05 -13.42
CA LYS A 129 18.20 4.20 -12.48
C LYS A 129 17.13 3.14 -12.72
N LEU A 130 16.73 2.93 -13.97
CA LEU A 130 15.77 1.88 -14.35
C LEU A 130 16.29 0.48 -13.99
N ARG A 131 17.58 0.21 -14.24
CA ARG A 131 18.22 -1.06 -13.90
C ARG A 131 18.31 -1.30 -12.40
N SER A 132 18.44 -0.24 -11.60
CA SER A 132 18.46 -0.31 -10.14
C SER A 132 17.09 -0.48 -9.49
N ALA A 133 16.02 -0.05 -10.19
CA ALA A 133 14.64 -0.15 -9.72
C ALA A 133 13.99 -1.51 -10.06
N LEU A 134 14.56 -2.27 -11.01
CA LEU A 134 14.08 -3.61 -11.33
C LEU A 134 14.47 -4.60 -10.22
N PRO A 135 13.51 -5.32 -9.61
CA PRO A 135 13.81 -6.32 -8.61
C PRO A 135 14.65 -7.44 -9.21
N ARG A 136 15.81 -7.70 -8.60
CA ARG A 136 16.68 -8.83 -8.95
C ARG A 136 16.07 -10.11 -8.40
N GLN A 137 15.12 -10.73 -9.08
CA GLN A 137 14.90 -12.19 -9.05
C GLN A 137 13.77 -12.63 -9.99
N LEU A 138 14.14 -13.49 -10.93
CA LEU A 138 13.34 -14.61 -11.44
C LEU A 138 13.89 -15.87 -10.81
#